data_AF-A0A7Y2BV04-F1
#
_entry.id   AF-A0A7Y2BV04-F1
#
_cell.length_a   1.000
_cell.length_b   1.000
_cell.length_c   1.000
_cell.angle_alpha   90.00
_cell.angle_beta   90.00
_cell.angle_gamma   90.00
#
_symmetry.space_group_name_H-M   'P 1'
#
loop_
_entity.id
_entity.type
_entity.pdbx_description
1 polymer ?
#
loop_
_entity_poly.entity_id
_entity_poly.type
_entity_poly.pdbx_seq_one_letter_code
_entity_poly.pdbx_strand_id
1 'polypeptide(L)'
;MIEFGRFKMYTDEPMVGAEYVRRGMRLNPFHPNWYWNIMARCQHTAKDYAGAIFALEQIEATPFFSHAYLAACYNELGQSDKAKEHVAATLKLKPDFSIRQFQTIFPYRDPKTLEEFFASIEKAGFPA
;
A
#
# COMPACT_ATOMS: atom_id res chain seq x y z
N MET A 1 -0.28 -21.69 -1.63
CA MET A 1 0.69 -20.85 -0.89
C MET A 1 0.44 -19.35 -1.08
N ILE A 2 0.08 -18.87 -2.28
CA ILE A 2 -0.24 -17.45 -2.58
C ILE A 2 -1.60 -17.03 -1.98
N GLU A 3 -2.61 -17.91 -2.03
CA GLU A 3 -3.91 -17.68 -1.39
C GLU A 3 -3.79 -17.45 0.13
N PHE A 4 -2.80 -18.07 0.78
CA PHE A 4 -2.53 -17.86 2.20
C PHE A 4 -1.89 -16.50 2.49
N GLY A 5 -1.06 -15.95 1.59
CA GLY A 5 -0.51 -14.60 1.75
C GLY A 5 -1.58 -13.51 1.60
N ARG A 6 -2.51 -13.68 0.65
CA ARG A 6 -3.71 -12.86 0.56
C ARG A 6 -4.61 -13.03 1.78
N PHE A 7 -4.84 -14.25 2.24
CA PHE A 7 -5.67 -14.53 3.42
C PHE A 7 -5.07 -13.97 4.72
N LYS A 8 -3.75 -14.10 4.93
CA LYS A 8 -3.05 -13.67 6.14
C LYS A 8 -2.79 -12.16 6.20
N MET A 9 -2.75 -11.46 5.05
CA MET A 9 -2.83 -10.00 4.99
C MET A 9 -4.11 -9.45 5.64
N TYR A 10 -5.16 -10.28 5.79
CA TYR A 10 -6.48 -9.91 6.32
C TYR A 10 -6.83 -10.57 7.67
N THR A 11 -5.84 -11.13 8.36
CA THR A 11 -5.94 -11.61 9.75
C THR A 11 -4.82 -10.95 10.58
N ASP A 12 -4.91 -10.95 11.91
CA ASP A 12 -4.07 -10.21 12.89
C ASP A 12 -2.53 -10.43 12.82
N GLU A 13 -1.99 -11.03 11.76
CA GLU A 13 -0.57 -11.35 11.58
C GLU A 13 -0.02 -10.81 10.24
N PRO A 14 -0.06 -9.48 10.00
CA PRO A 14 0.42 -8.88 8.75
C PRO A 14 1.88 -9.25 8.42
N MET A 15 2.73 -9.37 9.45
CA MET A 15 4.14 -9.75 9.28
C MET A 15 4.34 -11.22 8.87
N VAL A 16 3.40 -12.11 9.24
CA VAL A 16 3.41 -13.49 8.73
C VAL A 16 3.07 -13.49 7.23
N GLY A 17 2.12 -12.65 6.81
CA GLY A 17 1.85 -12.39 5.39
C GLY A 17 3.09 -11.91 4.64
N ALA A 18 3.82 -10.94 5.21
CA ALA A 18 5.07 -10.43 4.64
C ALA A 18 6.14 -11.54 4.48
N GLU A 19 6.31 -12.44 5.46
CA GLU A 19 7.29 -13.53 5.34
C GLU A 19 6.92 -14.55 4.26
N TYR A 20 5.63 -14.85 4.08
CA TYR A 20 5.19 -15.69 2.96
C TYR A 20 5.52 -15.07 1.61
N VAL A 21 5.29 -13.76 1.46
CA VAL A 21 5.64 -13.02 0.24
C VAL A 21 7.15 -13.04 0.02
N ARG A 22 7.95 -12.77 1.07
CA ARG A 22 9.42 -12.82 1.02
C ARG A 22 9.92 -14.18 0.57
N ARG A 23 9.36 -15.25 1.12
CA ARG A 23 9.69 -16.63 0.72
C ARG A 23 9.34 -16.88 -0.75
N GLY A 24 8.19 -16.41 -1.21
CA GLY A 24 7.80 -16.50 -2.62
C GLY A 24 8.76 -15.76 -3.55
N MET A 25 9.20 -14.55 -3.18
CA MET A 25 10.20 -13.79 -3.93
C MET A 25 11.56 -14.50 -3.99
N ARG A 26 12.02 -15.12 -2.89
CA ARG A 26 13.26 -15.91 -2.88
C ARG A 26 13.21 -17.12 -3.84
N LEU A 27 12.02 -17.73 -3.99
CA LEU A 27 11.82 -18.87 -4.88
C LEU A 27 11.63 -18.47 -6.34
N ASN A 28 11.24 -17.22 -6.61
CA ASN A 28 11.10 -16.68 -7.96
C ASN A 28 11.76 -15.30 -8.05
N PRO A 29 13.04 -15.24 -8.47
CA PRO A 29 13.74 -13.97 -8.68
C PRO A 29 13.08 -13.04 -9.72
N PHE A 30 12.27 -13.58 -10.63
CA PHE A 30 11.50 -12.84 -11.65
C PHE A 30 10.02 -12.74 -11.26
N HIS A 31 9.74 -12.57 -9.97
CA HIS A 31 8.37 -12.48 -9.48
C HIS A 31 7.68 -11.22 -10.03
N PRO A 32 6.37 -11.28 -10.30
CA PRO A 32 5.64 -10.11 -10.78
C PRO A 32 5.48 -9.01 -9.70
N ASN A 33 5.29 -7.76 -10.15
CA ASN A 33 5.13 -6.57 -9.30
C ASN A 33 4.03 -6.66 -8.23
N TRP A 34 3.04 -7.54 -8.38
CA TRP A 34 2.00 -7.71 -7.35
C TRP A 34 2.54 -8.29 -6.04
N TYR A 35 3.69 -8.98 -6.04
CA TYR A 35 4.35 -9.43 -4.81
C TYR A 35 4.78 -8.24 -3.95
N TRP A 36 5.40 -7.24 -4.57
CA TRP A 36 5.78 -5.98 -3.90
C TRP A 36 4.57 -5.23 -3.34
N ASN A 37 3.46 -5.22 -4.08
CA ASN A 37 2.22 -4.65 -3.60
C ASN A 37 1.68 -5.34 -2.33
N ILE A 38 1.70 -6.66 -2.28
CA ILE A 38 1.24 -7.39 -1.08
C ILE A 38 2.22 -7.15 0.08
N MET A 39 3.52 -7.19 -0.17
CA MET A 39 4.55 -6.89 0.84
C MET A 39 4.31 -5.51 1.47
N ALA A 40 4.16 -4.48 0.64
CA ALA A 40 3.94 -3.11 1.09
C ALA A 40 2.69 -2.97 1.95
N ARG A 41 1.59 -3.64 1.56
CA ARG A 41 0.32 -3.61 2.31
C ARG A 41 0.44 -4.28 3.67
N CYS A 42 1.12 -5.42 3.74
CA CYS A 42 1.43 -6.08 5.00
C CYS A 42 2.27 -5.18 5.92
N GLN A 43 3.32 -4.55 5.40
CA GLN A 43 4.19 -3.65 6.17
C GLN A 43 3.46 -2.39 6.62
N HIS A 44 2.64 -1.79 5.76
CA HIS A 44 1.80 -0.64 6.10
C HIS A 44 0.84 -0.99 7.25
N THR A 45 0.12 -2.13 7.16
CA THR A 45 -0.78 -2.58 8.24
C THR A 45 -0.03 -2.87 9.53
N ALA A 46 1.23 -3.31 9.45
CA ALA A 46 2.11 -3.48 10.60
C ALA A 46 2.73 -2.15 11.12
N LYS A 47 2.38 -1.01 10.52
CA LYS A 47 2.96 0.33 10.79
C LYS A 47 4.46 0.43 10.49
N ASP A 48 5.00 -0.51 9.71
CA ASP A 48 6.33 -0.44 9.12
C ASP A 48 6.26 0.38 7.82
N TYR A 49 6.03 1.69 7.96
CA TYR A 49 5.87 2.60 6.82
C TYR A 49 7.14 2.69 5.97
N ALA A 50 8.32 2.62 6.60
CA ALA A 50 9.60 2.63 5.88
C ALA A 50 9.78 1.38 5.02
N GLY A 51 9.46 0.20 5.56
CA GLY A 51 9.45 -1.04 4.79
C GLY A 51 8.42 -1.02 3.66
N ALA A 52 7.23 -0.48 3.93
CA ALA A 52 6.19 -0.33 2.92
C ALA A 52 6.64 0.56 1.74
N ILE A 53 7.29 1.69 2.03
CA ILE A 53 7.88 2.56 1.01
C ILE A 53 8.92 1.80 0.19
N PHE A 54 9.86 1.11 0.85
CA PHE A 54 10.87 0.33 0.15
C PHE A 54 10.26 -0.68 -0.82
N ALA A 55 9.22 -1.40 -0.39
CA ALA A 55 8.52 -2.37 -1.23
C ALA A 55 7.79 -1.70 -2.40
N LEU A 56 7.13 -0.56 -2.18
CA LEU A 56 6.42 0.18 -3.24
C LEU A 56 7.38 0.72 -4.31
N GLU A 57 8.59 1.13 -3.91
CA GLU A 57 9.64 1.62 -4.82
C GLU A 57 10.21 0.53 -5.75
N GLN A 58 10.00 -0.75 -5.44
CA GLN A 58 10.39 -1.85 -6.33
C GLN A 58 9.39 -2.07 -7.48
N ILE A 59 8.22 -1.44 -7.45
CA ILE A 59 7.19 -1.61 -8.48
C ILE A 59 7.56 -0.78 -9.70
N GLU A 60 7.99 -1.46 -10.76
CA GLU A 60 8.18 -0.86 -12.07
C GLU A 60 6.87 -0.26 -12.59
N ALA A 61 6.96 0.90 -13.26
CA ALA A 61 5.81 1.66 -13.76
C ALA A 61 4.72 1.83 -12.70
N THR A 62 5.10 2.49 -11.59
CA THR A 62 4.28 2.64 -10.38
C THR A 62 2.86 3.12 -10.71
N PRO A 63 1.83 2.28 -10.49
CA PRO A 63 0.45 2.64 -10.80
C PRO A 63 -0.10 3.65 -9.78
N PHE A 64 -1.20 4.32 -10.14
CA PHE A 64 -1.80 5.39 -9.32
C PHE A 64 -2.06 4.97 -7.86
N PHE A 65 -2.45 3.71 -7.64
CA PHE A 65 -2.76 3.18 -6.31
C PHE A 65 -1.52 2.97 -5.45
N SER A 66 -0.37 2.61 -6.05
CA SER A 66 0.91 2.49 -5.34
C SER A 66 1.42 3.88 -4.94
N HIS A 67 1.21 4.90 -5.78
CA HIS A 67 1.44 6.29 -5.39
C HIS A 67 0.53 6.74 -4.25
N ALA A 68 -0.74 6.33 -4.23
CA ALA A 68 -1.64 6.65 -3.12
C ALA A 68 -1.16 6.02 -1.79
N TYR A 69 -0.64 4.80 -1.83
CA TYR A 69 0.00 4.19 -0.67
C TYR A 69 1.29 4.90 -0.23
N LEU A 70 2.15 5.30 -1.17
CA LEU A 70 3.36 6.05 -0.86
C LEU A 70 3.01 7.37 -0.17
N ALA A 71 2.01 8.09 -0.68
CA ALA A 71 1.52 9.32 -0.06
C ALA A 71 1.07 9.11 1.40
N ALA A 72 0.30 8.05 1.66
CA ALA A 72 -0.10 7.68 3.03
C ALA A 72 1.12 7.34 3.92
N CYS A 73 2.05 6.50 3.44
CA CYS A 73 3.24 6.12 4.21
C CYS A 73 4.12 7.33 4.56
N TYR A 74 4.36 8.23 3.58
CA TYR A 74 5.15 9.44 3.81
C TYR A 74 4.45 10.41 4.76
N ASN A 75 3.12 10.50 4.69
CA ASN A 75 2.34 11.29 5.65
C ASN A 75 2.47 10.75 7.08
N GLU A 76 2.35 9.44 7.30
CA GLU A 76 2.53 8.80 8.61
C GLU A 76 3.95 8.98 9.19
N LEU A 77 4.95 9.11 8.32
CA LEU A 77 6.33 9.43 8.71
C LEU A 77 6.61 10.94 8.88
N GLY A 78 5.59 11.80 8.71
CA GLY A 78 5.75 13.25 8.81
C GLY A 78 6.52 13.90 7.65
N GLN A 79 6.74 13.17 6.54
CA GLN A 79 7.42 13.67 5.34
C GLN A 79 6.41 14.28 4.36
N SER A 80 5.78 15.39 4.76
CA SER A 80 4.66 15.99 4.04
C SER A 80 4.97 16.41 2.60
N ASP A 81 6.20 16.81 2.30
CA ASP A 81 6.57 17.22 0.93
C ASP A 81 6.54 16.03 -0.03
N LYS A 82 7.12 14.88 0.36
CA LYS A 82 7.05 13.65 -0.41
C LYS A 82 5.63 13.09 -0.51
N ALA A 83 4.83 13.25 0.56
CA ALA A 83 3.43 12.87 0.51
C ALA A 83 2.71 13.64 -0.62
N LYS A 84 2.88 14.96 -0.70
CA LYS A 84 2.29 15.81 -1.75
C LYS A 84 2.77 15.46 -3.15
N GLU A 85 4.05 15.13 -3.32
CA GLU A 85 4.58 14.65 -4.61
C GLU A 85 3.82 13.41 -5.10
N HIS A 86 3.57 12.46 -4.21
CA HIS A 86 2.84 11.25 -4.55
C HIS A 86 1.34 11.47 -4.73
N VAL A 87 0.73 12.41 -4.00
CA VAL A 87 -0.65 12.87 -4.31
C VAL A 87 -0.72 13.39 -5.74
N ALA A 88 0.20 14.28 -6.12
CA ALA A 88 0.24 14.86 -7.46
C ALA A 88 0.46 13.77 -8.54
N ALA A 89 1.32 12.78 -8.27
CA ALA A 89 1.53 11.65 -9.16
C ALA A 89 0.28 10.78 -9.32
N THR A 90 -0.45 10.50 -8.23
CA THR A 90 -1.73 9.77 -8.30
C THR A 90 -2.75 10.53 -9.15
N LEU A 91 -2.92 11.84 -8.91
CA LEU A 91 -3.88 12.66 -9.65
C LEU A 91 -3.49 12.84 -11.13
N LYS A 92 -2.19 12.84 -11.45
CA LYS A 92 -1.72 12.86 -12.83
C LYS A 92 -2.11 11.58 -13.59
N LEU A 93 -2.02 10.42 -12.94
CA LEU A 93 -2.36 9.12 -13.54
C LEU A 93 -3.86 8.82 -13.52
N LYS A 94 -4.58 9.33 -12.51
CA LYS A 94 -6.02 9.16 -12.31
C LYS A 94 -6.63 10.50 -11.90
N PRO A 95 -6.94 11.40 -12.85
CA PRO A 95 -7.47 12.74 -12.54
C PRO A 95 -8.80 12.73 -11.80
N ASP A 96 -9.61 11.70 -12.03
CA ASP A 96 -10.88 11.42 -11.35
C ASP A 96 -10.69 10.45 -10.18
N PHE A 97 -9.54 10.52 -9.49
CA PHE A 97 -9.32 9.74 -8.27
C PHE A 97 -10.31 10.19 -7.20
N SER A 98 -10.96 9.21 -6.57
CA SER A 98 -11.88 9.43 -5.46
C SER A 98 -11.52 8.47 -4.35
N ILE A 99 -11.35 9.00 -3.14
CA ILE A 99 -11.11 8.22 -1.93
C ILE A 99 -12.22 7.17 -1.76
N ARG A 100 -13.48 7.57 -1.98
CA ARG A 100 -14.64 6.68 -1.94
C ARG A 100 -14.61 5.57 -2.97
N GLN A 101 -14.21 5.86 -4.22
CA GLN A 101 -14.06 4.80 -5.23
C GLN A 101 -12.86 3.91 -4.94
N PHE A 102 -11.82 4.46 -4.34
CA PHE A 102 -10.64 3.70 -3.95
C PHE A 102 -11.00 2.70 -2.85
N GLN A 103 -11.78 3.13 -1.85
CA GLN A 103 -12.33 2.29 -0.77
C GLN A 103 -13.02 1.02 -1.26
N THR A 104 -13.81 1.08 -2.34
CA THR A 104 -14.59 -0.08 -2.83
C THR A 104 -13.74 -1.16 -3.49
N ILE A 105 -12.52 -0.81 -3.91
CA ILE A 105 -11.59 -1.74 -4.58
C ILE A 105 -10.64 -2.36 -3.55
N PHE A 106 -10.58 -1.84 -2.32
CA PHE A 106 -9.73 -2.39 -1.27
C PHE A 106 -10.29 -3.65 -0.64
N PRO A 107 -9.53 -4.75 -0.62
CA PRO A 107 -9.98 -5.99 0.02
C PRO A 107 -9.71 -6.03 1.53
N TYR A 108 -9.60 -4.89 2.23
CA TYR A 108 -9.40 -4.92 3.69
C TYR A 108 -10.67 -5.42 4.37
N ARG A 109 -10.52 -6.52 5.12
CA ARG A 109 -11.62 -7.18 5.85
C ARG A 109 -11.92 -6.52 7.19
N ASP A 110 -10.94 -5.85 7.77
CA ASP A 110 -11.07 -5.07 9.01
C ASP A 110 -11.46 -3.61 8.69
N PRO A 111 -12.66 -3.17 9.10
CA PRO A 111 -13.10 -1.79 8.90
C PRO A 111 -12.18 -0.76 9.55
N LYS A 112 -11.55 -1.07 10.69
CA LYS A 112 -10.70 -0.12 11.41
C LYS A 112 -9.41 0.18 10.66
N THR A 113 -8.75 -0.86 10.15
CA THR A 113 -7.56 -0.70 9.27
C THR A 113 -7.89 0.10 8.02
N LEU A 114 -9.10 -0.08 7.47
CA LEU A 114 -9.57 0.67 6.32
C LEU A 114 -9.78 2.16 6.68
N GLU A 115 -10.48 2.45 7.77
CA GLU A 115 -10.69 3.81 8.27
C GLU A 115 -9.37 4.55 8.56
N GLU A 116 -8.43 3.90 9.27
CA GLU A 116 -7.12 4.49 9.59
C GLU A 116 -6.32 4.83 8.32
N PHE A 117 -6.31 3.92 7.34
CA PHE A 117 -5.64 4.15 6.06
C PHE A 117 -6.25 5.32 5.29
N PHE A 118 -7.59 5.37 5.20
CA PHE A 118 -8.26 6.43 4.45
C PHE A 118 -8.19 7.78 5.14
N ALA A 119 -8.18 7.82 6.48
CA ALA A 119 -7.88 9.03 7.23
C ALA A 119 -6.44 9.53 6.95
N SER A 120 -5.49 8.62 6.74
CA SER A 120 -4.12 8.98 6.33
C SER A 120 -4.07 9.56 4.91
N ILE A 121 -4.82 8.95 3.98
CA ILE A 121 -4.97 9.47 2.61
C ILE A 121 -5.58 10.88 2.61
N GLU A 122 -6.65 11.11 3.38
CA GLU A 122 -7.23 12.45 3.51
C GLU A 122 -6.21 13.46 4.04
N LYS A 123 -5.47 13.11 5.09
CA LYS A 123 -4.41 13.95 5.66
C LYS A 123 -3.24 14.20 4.71
N ALA A 124 -2.94 13.26 3.82
CA ALA A 124 -1.91 13.42 2.80
C ALA A 124 -2.28 14.50 1.75
N GLY A 125 -3.54 14.93 1.70
CA GLY A 125 -3.99 16.03 0.86
C GLY A 125 -4.72 15.59 -0.41
N PHE A 126 -5.25 14.36 -0.44
CA PHE A 126 -6.14 13.93 -1.51
C PHE A 126 -7.47 14.70 -1.47
N PRO A 127 -8.06 15.02 -2.64
CA PRO A 127 -9.40 15.60 -2.70
C PRO A 127 -10.44 14.60 -2.15
N ALA A 128 -11.41 15.12 -1.40
CA ALA A 128 -12.53 14.35 -0.84
C ALA A 128 -13.51 13.88 -1.92
#